data_AF-A0A0F9KYQ3-F1
#
_entry.id   AF-A0A0F9KYQ3-F1
#
_cell.length_a   1.000
_cell.length_b   1.000
_cell.length_c   1.000
_cell.angle_alpha   90.00
_cell.angle_beta   90.00
_cell.angle_gamma   90.00
#
_symmetry.space_group_name_H-M   'P 1'
#
loop_
_entity.id
_entity.type
_entity.pdbx_description
1 polymer ?
#
loop_
_entity_poly.entity_id
_entity_poly.type
_entity_poly.pdbx_seq_one_letter_code
_entity_poly.pdbx_strand_id
1 'polypeptide(L)'
;MKPYPKTPTASTWRRFPAPVDLARQKVLAYRRGSVVVFSQVAPMKAPDGSDDVLPTWLVSVSQRDRSMPTDETMEIVRRAFGMLTAEEDNHLSGISRDLFMVVDPARRVDCECKEDEITIERPDGYRYTQPRDRRVW
;
A
#
# COMPACT_ATOMS: atom_id res chain seq x y z
N MET A 1 11.87 18.05 7.82
CA MET A 1 11.65 16.95 8.79
C MET A 1 11.62 15.64 7.98
N LYS A 2 12.32 14.58 8.39
CA LYS A 2 12.23 13.30 7.66
C LYS A 2 10.82 12.71 7.85
N PRO A 3 10.15 12.26 6.78
CA PRO A 3 8.83 11.66 6.89
C PRO A 3 8.89 10.39 7.74
N TYR A 4 7.86 10.19 8.57
CA TYR A 4 7.66 8.99 9.37
C TYR A 4 6.57 8.13 8.76
N PRO A 5 6.59 6.80 8.98
CA PRO A 5 5.50 5.92 8.58
C PRO A 5 4.16 6.40 9.13
N LYS A 6 3.08 6.15 8.38
CA LYS A 6 1.73 6.47 8.85
C LYS A 6 1.39 5.61 10.07
N THR A 7 0.71 6.24 11.02
CA THR A 7 0.17 5.56 12.20
C THR A 7 -1.35 5.68 12.16
N PRO A 8 -2.09 4.63 12.54
CA PRO A 8 -3.54 4.72 12.58
C PRO A 8 -3.98 5.72 13.66
N THR A 9 -5.01 6.51 13.37
CA THR A 9 -5.56 7.51 14.29
C THR A 9 -6.55 6.89 15.30
N ALA A 10 -7.15 5.75 14.96
CA ALA A 10 -8.13 5.09 15.81
C ALA A 10 -7.49 4.13 16.83
N SER A 11 -7.97 4.16 18.08
CA SER A 11 -7.49 3.33 19.20
C SER A 11 -7.77 1.82 19.06
N THR A 12 -8.62 1.44 18.09
CA THR A 12 -8.92 0.03 17.78
C THR A 12 -7.74 -0.71 17.14
N TRP A 13 -6.71 0.02 16.70
CA TRP A 13 -5.49 -0.54 16.16
C TRP A 13 -4.45 -0.76 17.26
N ARG A 14 -3.89 -1.97 17.31
CA ARG A 14 -2.83 -2.32 18.26
C ARG A 14 -1.51 -2.47 17.52
N ARG A 15 -0.48 -1.75 17.97
CA ARG A 15 0.88 -1.94 17.50
C ARG A 15 1.43 -3.27 18.02
N PHE A 16 2.21 -3.97 17.21
CA PHE A 16 2.96 -5.15 17.63
C PHE A 16 4.38 -5.10 17.04
N PRO A 17 5.33 -5.88 17.57
CA PRO A 17 6.68 -5.93 17.02
C PRO A 17 6.65 -6.45 15.57
N ALA A 18 7.20 -5.68 14.64
CA ALA A 18 7.46 -6.19 13.30
C ALA A 18 8.54 -7.28 13.39
N PRO A 19 8.55 -8.26 12.46
CA PRO A 19 9.70 -9.15 12.26
C PRO A 19 11.01 -8.36 12.25
N VAL A 20 12.08 -8.93 12.81
CA VAL A 20 13.36 -8.21 13.07
C VAL A 20 13.89 -7.53 11.81
N ASP A 21 13.78 -8.17 10.65
CA ASP A 21 14.25 -7.63 9.38
C ASP A 21 13.45 -6.40 8.92
N LEU A 22 12.14 -6.39 9.15
CA LEU A 22 11.27 -5.25 8.86
C LEU A 22 11.45 -4.12 9.89
N ALA A 23 11.71 -4.45 11.15
CA ALA A 23 11.98 -3.45 12.18
C ALA A 23 13.23 -2.62 11.86
N ARG A 24 14.27 -3.24 11.27
CA ARG A 24 15.49 -2.54 10.81
C ARG A 24 15.20 -1.52 9.70
N GLN A 25 14.17 -1.77 8.90
CA GLN A 25 13.68 -0.86 7.86
C GLN A 25 12.71 0.21 8.39
N LYS A 26 12.56 0.32 9.72
CA LYS A 26 11.62 1.24 10.39
C LYS A 26 10.16 1.00 10.01
N VAL A 27 9.82 -0.22 9.62
CA VAL A 27 8.44 -0.64 9.37
C VAL A 27 7.68 -0.69 10.71
N LEU A 28 6.47 -0.15 10.72
CA LEU A 28 5.54 -0.24 11.85
C LEU A 28 4.47 -1.27 11.55
N ALA A 29 4.21 -2.18 12.49
CA ALA A 29 3.20 -3.21 12.33
C ALA A 29 1.99 -2.97 13.26
N TYR A 30 0.80 -3.05 12.70
CA TYR A 30 -0.48 -2.82 13.38
C TYR A 30 -1.48 -3.93 13.09
N ARG A 31 -2.38 -4.18 14.03
CA ARG A 31 -3.50 -5.12 13.86
C ARG A 31 -4.82 -4.55 14.34
N ARG A 32 -5.91 -4.92 13.68
CA ARG A 32 -7.31 -4.71 14.10
C ARG A 32 -8.12 -5.95 13.73
N GLY A 33 -8.49 -6.76 14.72
CA GLY A 33 -9.13 -8.06 14.47
C GLY A 33 -8.20 -9.00 13.67
N SER A 34 -8.67 -9.48 12.52
CA SER A 34 -7.91 -10.29 11.56
C SER A 34 -7.00 -9.46 10.64
N VAL A 35 -7.21 -8.15 10.54
CA VAL A 35 -6.48 -7.27 9.63
C VAL A 35 -5.09 -6.98 10.19
N VAL A 36 -4.07 -7.15 9.36
CA VAL A 36 -2.66 -6.85 9.64
C VAL A 36 -2.19 -5.78 8.67
N VAL A 37 -1.50 -4.77 9.19
CA VAL A 37 -0.96 -3.66 8.42
C VAL A 37 0.51 -3.46 8.71
N PHE A 38 1.33 -3.35 7.67
CA PHE A 38 2.69 -2.85 7.74
C PHE A 38 2.76 -1.46 7.10
N SER A 39 3.24 -0.47 7.85
CA SER A 39 3.42 0.89 7.36
C SER A 39 4.88 1.29 7.34
N GLN A 40 5.31 1.91 6.24
CA GLN A 40 6.67 2.43 6.08
C GLN A 40 6.70 3.70 5.22
N VAL A 41 7.88 4.30 5.15
CA VAL A 41 8.23 5.28 4.11
C VAL A 41 9.36 4.68 3.29
N ALA A 42 9.17 4.62 1.98
CA ALA A 42 10.15 4.10 1.04
C ALA A 42 10.43 5.12 -0.07
N PRO A 43 11.66 5.18 -0.60
CA PRO A 43 11.94 5.89 -1.84
C PRO A 43 11.28 5.14 -3.01
N MET A 44 10.46 5.82 -3.79
CA MET A 44 9.76 5.28 -4.96
C MET A 44 9.92 6.24 -6.14
N LYS A 45 9.84 5.73 -7.38
CA LYS A 45 9.79 6.59 -8.57
C LYS A 45 8.58 7.52 -8.47
N ALA A 46 8.74 8.76 -8.91
CA ALA A 46 7.65 9.72 -8.98
C ALA A 46 6.52 9.21 -9.90
N PRO A 47 5.25 9.42 -9.54
CA PRO A 47 4.11 8.94 -10.34
C PRO A 47 3.85 9.79 -11.60
N ASP A 48 4.52 10.93 -11.73
CA ASP A 48 4.38 11.90 -12.83
C ASP A 48 5.24 11.55 -14.07
N GLY A 49 5.76 10.33 -14.14
CA GLY A 49 6.62 9.86 -15.23
C GLY A 49 8.07 10.38 -15.17
N SER A 50 8.38 11.33 -14.29
CA SER A 50 9.75 11.84 -14.12
C SER A 50 10.70 10.78 -13.53
N ASP A 51 12.01 10.99 -13.69
CA ASP A 51 13.05 10.14 -13.09
C ASP A 51 13.33 10.48 -11.62
N ASP A 52 12.53 11.37 -11.01
CA ASP A 52 12.65 11.71 -9.61
C ASP A 52 12.35 10.50 -8.72
N VAL A 53 13.04 10.43 -7.58
CA VAL A 53 12.76 9.48 -6.50
C VAL A 53 12.17 10.24 -5.33
N LEU A 54 10.91 9.98 -5.02
CA LEU A 54 10.16 10.67 -3.97
C LEU A 54 9.98 9.79 -2.74
N PRO A 55 9.97 10.37 -1.54
CA PRO A 55 9.53 9.66 -0.35
C PRO A 55 8.02 9.36 -0.46
N THR A 56 7.66 8.09 -0.33
CA THR A 56 6.29 7.61 -0.47
C THR A 56 5.90 6.80 0.76
N TRP A 57 4.72 7.10 1.30
CA TRP A 57 4.09 6.23 2.31
C TRP A 57 3.59 4.97 1.64
N LEU A 58 3.99 3.84 2.19
CA LEU A 58 3.54 2.51 1.78
C LEU A 58 2.85 1.84 2.96
N VAL A 59 1.60 1.45 2.76
CA VAL A 59 0.78 0.70 3.73
C VAL A 59 0.33 -0.61 3.08
N SER A 60 0.93 -1.71 3.53
CA SER A 60 0.59 -3.05 3.07
C SER A 60 -0.43 -3.69 4.01
N VAL A 61 -1.53 -4.19 3.44
CA VAL A 61 -2.68 -4.72 4.17
C VAL A 61 -2.87 -6.18 3.86
N SER A 62 -3.06 -7.02 4.88
CA SER A 62 -3.33 -8.46 4.74
C SER A 62 -4.29 -8.95 5.82
N GLN A 63 -4.82 -10.16 5.64
CA GLN A 63 -5.64 -10.85 6.64
C GLN A 63 -4.86 -12.02 7.25
N ARG A 64 -5.03 -12.25 8.57
CA ARG A 64 -4.39 -13.37 9.28
C ARG A 64 -4.81 -14.75 8.77
N ASP A 65 -6.03 -14.88 8.27
CA ASP A 65 -6.56 -16.11 7.69
C ASP A 65 -6.12 -16.35 6.24
N ARG A 66 -5.29 -15.44 5.70
CA ARG A 66 -4.76 -15.45 4.35
C ARG A 66 -5.81 -15.19 3.25
N SER A 67 -6.99 -14.70 3.61
CA SER A 67 -7.92 -14.12 2.64
C SER A 67 -7.44 -12.76 2.16
N MET A 68 -7.92 -12.34 0.99
CA MET A 68 -7.66 -11.01 0.48
C MET A 68 -8.47 -9.96 1.27
N PRO A 69 -7.88 -8.79 1.63
CA PRO A 69 -8.66 -7.70 2.20
C PRO A 69 -9.77 -7.24 1.25
N THR A 70 -11.00 -7.12 1.77
CA THR A 70 -12.15 -6.59 1.02
C THR A 70 -12.03 -5.09 0.79
N ASP A 71 -12.81 -4.54 -0.14
CA ASP A 71 -12.85 -3.08 -0.37
C ASP A 71 -13.26 -2.30 0.89
N GLU A 72 -14.22 -2.83 1.66
CA GLU A 72 -14.60 -2.27 2.96
C GLU A 72 -13.41 -2.28 3.94
N THR A 73 -12.62 -3.36 3.96
CA THR A 73 -11.41 -3.43 4.78
C THR A 73 -10.41 -2.33 4.36
N MET A 74 -10.21 -2.15 3.06
CA MET A 74 -9.31 -1.12 2.54
C MET A 74 -9.81 0.28 2.87
N GLU A 75 -11.11 0.56 2.80
CA GLU A 75 -11.67 1.85 3.17
C GLU A 75 -11.44 2.18 4.65
N ILE A 76 -11.61 1.20 5.54
CA ILE A 76 -11.30 1.34 6.97
C ILE A 76 -9.82 1.67 7.18
N VAL A 77 -8.92 1.00 6.45
CA VAL A 77 -7.47 1.28 6.53
C VAL A 77 -7.16 2.69 6.02
N ARG A 78 -7.68 3.09 4.85
CA ARG A 78 -7.48 4.43 4.27
C ARG A 78 -7.87 5.53 5.25
N ARG A 79 -9.04 5.39 5.89
CA ARG A 79 -9.52 6.34 6.92
C ARG A 79 -8.60 6.34 8.14
N ALA A 80 -8.26 5.16 8.66
CA ALA A 80 -7.45 5.05 9.86
C ALA A 80 -6.04 5.64 9.69
N PHE A 81 -5.40 5.43 8.53
CA PHE A 81 -4.03 5.89 8.26
C PHE A 81 -3.98 7.27 7.58
N GLY A 82 -5.12 7.90 7.32
CA GLY A 82 -5.21 9.21 6.66
C GLY A 82 -4.64 9.17 5.24
N MET A 83 -5.07 8.17 4.46
CA MET A 83 -4.61 7.83 3.10
C MET A 83 -5.81 7.70 2.14
N LEU A 84 -6.78 8.61 2.26
CA LEU A 84 -8.02 8.58 1.46
C LEU A 84 -7.76 8.69 -0.04
N THR A 85 -6.77 9.48 -0.43
CA THR A 85 -6.37 9.69 -1.83
C THR A 85 -5.17 8.84 -2.24
N ALA A 86 -4.83 7.82 -1.45
CA ALA A 86 -3.74 6.92 -1.81
C ALA A 86 -4.16 6.06 -3.01
N GLU A 87 -3.20 5.73 -3.84
CA GLU A 87 -3.45 4.74 -4.89
C GLU A 87 -3.32 3.34 -4.30
N GLU A 88 -4.09 2.42 -4.86
CA GLU A 88 -3.87 1.00 -4.61
C GLU A 88 -3.05 0.42 -5.75
N ASP A 89 -1.94 -0.21 -5.42
CA ASP A 89 -1.03 -0.74 -6.42
C ASP A 89 -0.61 -2.17 -6.11
N ASN A 90 -1.28 -3.13 -6.76
CA ASN A 90 -1.15 -4.56 -6.49
C ASN A 90 -0.54 -5.31 -7.69
N HIS A 91 0.55 -4.80 -8.27
CA HIS A 91 1.19 -5.43 -9.43
C HIS A 91 1.74 -6.84 -9.18
N LEU A 92 2.01 -7.18 -7.91
CA LEU A 92 2.57 -8.47 -7.54
C LEU A 92 1.49 -9.49 -7.22
N SER A 93 1.72 -10.75 -7.64
CA SER A 93 0.87 -11.86 -7.22
C SER A 93 0.95 -12.02 -5.70
N GLY A 94 -0.16 -11.85 -5.00
CA GLY A 94 -0.21 -11.94 -3.55
C GLY A 94 -1.65 -11.95 -3.03
N ILE A 95 -1.80 -11.94 -1.72
CA ILE A 95 -3.10 -11.78 -1.04
C ILE A 95 -3.15 -10.48 -0.22
N SER A 96 -2.07 -9.70 -0.25
CA SER A 96 -2.04 -8.35 0.31
C SER A 96 -2.58 -7.33 -0.68
N ARG A 97 -3.00 -6.19 -0.16
CA ARG A 97 -3.34 -5.01 -0.94
C ARG A 97 -2.53 -3.83 -0.40
N ASP A 98 -1.92 -3.08 -1.30
CA ASP A 98 -0.90 -2.09 -0.96
C ASP A 98 -1.35 -0.68 -1.33
N LEU A 99 -1.23 0.24 -0.37
CA LEU A 99 -1.55 1.65 -0.55
C LEU A 99 -0.27 2.47 -0.69
N PHE A 100 -0.21 3.30 -1.72
CA PHE A 100 0.90 4.20 -2.01
C PHE A 100 0.43 5.65 -1.99
N MET A 101 1.18 6.52 -1.32
CA MET A 101 0.91 7.96 -1.32
C MET A 101 2.19 8.76 -1.17
N VAL A 102 2.52 9.57 -2.17
CA VAL A 102 3.66 10.50 -2.11
C VAL A 102 3.52 11.39 -0.88
N VAL A 103 4.60 11.55 -0.12
CA VAL A 103 4.59 12.32 1.13
C VAL A 103 4.24 13.78 0.84
N ASP A 104 4.90 14.39 -0.15
CA ASP A 104 4.67 15.76 -0.58
C ASP A 104 3.32 15.90 -1.31
N PRO A 105 2.33 16.62 -0.76
CA PRO A 105 1.04 16.81 -1.40
C PRO A 105 1.11 17.51 -2.76
N ALA A 106 2.08 18.40 -2.98
CA ALA A 106 2.20 19.15 -4.23
C ALA A 106 2.69 18.30 -5.41
N ARG A 107 3.28 17.13 -5.11
CA ARG A 107 3.76 16.14 -6.08
C ARG A 107 2.83 14.94 -6.23
N ARG A 108 1.65 14.96 -5.60
CA ARG A 108 0.65 13.90 -5.76
C ARG A 108 -0.09 14.11 -7.07
N VAL A 109 0.04 13.13 -7.95
CA VAL A 109 -0.73 12.99 -9.18
C VAL A 109 -1.15 11.53 -9.29
N ASP A 110 -2.13 11.26 -10.15
CA ASP A 110 -2.48 9.89 -10.51
C ASP A 110 -1.29 9.23 -11.24
N CYS A 111 -0.99 7.97 -10.97
CA CYS A 111 0.09 7.26 -11.65
C CYS A 111 -0.26 7.04 -13.12
N GLU A 112 0.61 7.52 -14.02
CA GLU A 112 0.53 7.26 -15.46
C GLU A 112 0.37 5.76 -15.77
N CYS A 113 1.00 4.89 -14.96
CA CYS A 113 0.92 3.44 -15.09
C CYS A 113 -0.51 2.89 -15.05
N LYS A 114 -1.44 3.56 -14.35
CA LYS A 114 -2.82 3.09 -14.16
C LYS A 114 -3.66 3.20 -15.42
N GLU A 115 -3.32 4.10 -16.33
CA GLU A 115 -4.03 4.25 -17.61
C GLU A 115 -3.80 3.04 -18.53
N ASP A 116 -2.63 2.40 -18.39
CA ASP A 116 -2.18 1.28 -19.19
C ASP A 116 -2.26 -0.07 -18.46
N GLU A 117 -3.01 -0.17 -17.37
CA GLU A 117 -3.19 -1.41 -16.62
C GLU A 117 -4.44 -2.19 -17.04
N ILE A 118 -4.32 -3.52 -17.09
CA ILE A 118 -5.48 -4.43 -17.18
C ILE A 118 -5.77 -5.04 -15.81
N THR A 119 -7.05 -5.11 -15.45
CA THR A 119 -7.47 -5.90 -14.29
C THR A 119 -7.62 -7.36 -14.68
N ILE A 120 -6.94 -8.24 -13.95
CA ILE A 120 -7.09 -9.69 -14.05
C ILE A 120 -7.90 -10.16 -12.85
N GLU A 121 -9.00 -10.86 -13.13
CA GLU A 121 -9.79 -11.56 -12.12
C GLU A 121 -9.46 -13.05 -12.17
N ARG A 122 -9.08 -13.62 -11.03
CA ARG A 122 -8.83 -15.05 -10.87
C ARG A 122 -10.13 -15.78 -10.49
N PRO A 123 -10.21 -17.11 -10.70
CA PRO A 123 -11.40 -17.90 -10.35
C PRO A 123 -11.82 -17.87 -8.87
N ASP A 124 -10.90 -17.50 -7.98
CA ASP A 124 -11.14 -17.32 -6.54
C ASP A 124 -11.66 -15.91 -6.19
N GLY A 125 -11.95 -15.08 -7.21
CA GLY A 125 -12.40 -13.69 -7.06
C GLY A 125 -11.26 -12.70 -6.79
N TYR A 126 -10.00 -13.14 -6.81
CA TYR A 126 -8.85 -12.24 -6.63
C TYR A 126 -8.67 -11.33 -7.84
N ARG A 127 -8.62 -10.01 -7.60
CA ARG A 127 -8.37 -9.00 -8.64
C ARG A 127 -7.01 -8.35 -8.41
N TYR A 128 -6.19 -8.32 -9.45
CA TYR A 128 -4.95 -7.58 -9.48
C TYR A 128 -4.81 -6.88 -10.82
N THR A 129 -3.99 -5.84 -10.86
CA THR A 129 -3.70 -5.13 -12.10
C THR A 129 -2.28 -5.40 -12.56
N GLN A 130 -2.07 -5.39 -13.87
CA GLN A 130 -0.74 -5.45 -14.46
C GLN A 130 -0.68 -4.58 -15.71
N PRO A 131 0.50 -4.07 -16.10
CA PRO A 131 0.66 -3.36 -17.35
C PRO A 131 0.17 -4.20 -18.54
N ARG A 132 -0.56 -3.55 -19.45
CA ARG A 132 -1.18 -4.14 -20.65
C ARG A 132 -0.12 -4.67 -21.62
N ASP A 133 1.00 -3.96 -21.73
CA ASP A 133 2.20 -4.41 -22.45
C ASP A 133 3.22 -5.00 -21.48
N ARG A 134 3.09 -6.29 -21.18
CA ARG A 134 4.18 -7.08 -20.59
C ARG A 134 5.33 -7.19 -21.59
N ARG A 135 6.21 -6.19 -21.66
CA ARG A 135 7.62 -6.52 -21.85
C ARG A 135 8.11 -6.97 -20.49
N VAL A 136 8.34 -8.28 -20.39
CA VAL A 136 8.97 -8.92 -19.24
C VAL A 136 10.27 -8.16 -18.96
N TRP A 137 10.34 -7.49 -17.81
CA TRP A 137 11.58 -6.98 -17.25
C TRP A 137 12.13 -8.03 -16.29
#